data_AF-I3JEA4-F1
#
_entry.id   AF-I3JEA4-F1
#
_cell.length_a   1.000
_cell.length_b   1.000
_cell.length_c   1.000
_cell.angle_alpha   90.00
_cell.angle_beta   90.00
_cell.angle_gamma   90.00
#
_symmetry.space_group_name_H-M   'P 1'
#
loop_
_entity.id
_entity.type
_entity.pdbx_description
1 polymer ?
#
loop_
_entity_poly.entity_id
_entity_poly.type
_entity_poly.pdbx_seq_one_letter_code
_entity_poly.pdbx_strand_id
1 'polypeptide(L)' 'LAKAMPEQNPKYKRSLRSLHVLTTKFVQLLQESETGELDLRDAVRALAVGQKRRIYDITNVLEGIGLIMKISKSTIKWM' A
#
# COMPACT_ATOMS: atom_id res chain seq x y z
N LEU A 1 -12.65 -32.32 -33.78
CA LEU A 1 -11.90 -31.05 -33.56
C LEU A 1 -12.64 -30.23 -32.51
N ALA A 2 -12.31 -30.40 -31.23
CA ALA A 2 -12.89 -29.60 -30.16
C ALA A 2 -12.24 -28.20 -30.16
N LYS A 3 -13.04 -27.15 -30.32
CA LYS A 3 -12.57 -25.76 -30.17
C LYS A 3 -12.24 -25.52 -28.69
N ALA A 4 -10.99 -25.18 -28.41
CA ALA A 4 -10.58 -24.68 -27.10
C ALA A 4 -11.34 -23.38 -26.78
N MET A 5 -11.86 -23.28 -25.55
CA MET A 5 -12.50 -22.07 -25.06
C MET A 5 -11.44 -21.01 -24.74
N PRO A 6 -11.67 -19.72 -25.07
CA PRO A 6 -10.69 -18.68 -24.77
C PRO A 6 -10.55 -18.55 -23.25
N GLU A 7 -9.31 -18.69 -22.76
CA GLU A 7 -8.97 -18.45 -21.37
C GLU A 7 -9.41 -17.06 -20.92
N GLN A 8 -9.98 -17.00 -19.72
CA GLN A 8 -10.54 -15.82 -19.10
C GLN A 8 -9.49 -14.67 -19.04
N ASN A 9 -9.89 -13.55 -19.65
CA ASN A 9 -9.17 -12.30 -19.87
C ASN A 9 -8.40 -11.76 -18.63
N PRO A 10 -7.11 -11.35 -18.75
CA PRO A 10 -6.22 -10.94 -17.64
C PRO A 10 -6.54 -9.59 -16.96
N LYS A 11 -7.79 -9.10 -17.04
CA LYS A 11 -8.24 -7.89 -16.31
C LYS A 11 -8.18 -8.04 -14.78
N TYR A 12 -8.09 -9.26 -14.26
CA TYR A 12 -8.15 -9.58 -12.82
C TYR A 12 -6.87 -9.26 -12.02
N LYS A 13 -5.72 -8.99 -12.65
CA LYS A 13 -4.45 -8.74 -11.91
C LYS A 13 -4.16 -7.28 -11.57
N ARG A 14 -4.78 -6.29 -12.24
CA ARG A 14 -4.47 -4.87 -12.03
C ARG A 14 -5.22 -4.25 -10.84
N SER A 15 -6.47 -4.66 -10.59
CA SER A 15 -7.30 -4.10 -9.49
C SER A 15 -6.71 -4.42 -8.10
N LEU A 16 -6.18 -5.62 -7.93
CA LEU A 16 -5.58 -6.11 -6.67
C LEU A 16 -4.32 -5.34 -6.24
N ARG A 17 -3.70 -4.60 -7.15
CA ARG A 17 -2.51 -3.76 -6.90
C ARG A 17 -2.77 -2.27 -7.14
N SER A 18 -4.04 -1.87 -7.20
CA SER A 18 -4.41 -0.46 -7.33
C SER A 18 -3.91 0.34 -6.13
N LEU A 19 -3.64 1.63 -6.34
CA LEU A 19 -3.21 2.52 -5.26
C LEU A 19 -4.23 2.54 -4.12
N HIS A 20 -5.53 2.59 -4.44
CA HIS A 20 -6.61 2.49 -3.47
C HIS A 20 -6.48 1.28 -2.55
N VAL A 21 -6.31 0.06 -3.09
CA VAL A 21 -6.17 -1.16 -2.27
C VAL A 21 -4.92 -1.10 -1.39
N LEU A 22 -3.82 -0.57 -1.91
CA LEU A 22 -2.59 -0.39 -1.14
C LEU A 22 -2.77 0.64 -0.02
N THR A 23 -3.46 1.74 -0.29
CA THR A 23 -3.77 2.78 0.70
C THR A 23 -4.64 2.23 1.81
N THR A 24 -5.72 1.50 1.49
CA THR A 24 -6.59 0.89 2.51
C THR A 24 -5.82 -0.03 3.44
N LYS A 25 -4.98 -0.92 2.88
CA LYS A 25 -4.14 -1.82 3.68
C LYS A 25 -3.06 -1.07 4.47
N PHE A 26 -2.48 -0.02 3.90
CA PHE A 26 -1.48 0.81 4.59
C PHE A 26 -2.08 1.50 5.82
N VAL A 27 -3.29 2.06 5.69
CA VAL A 27 -4.01 2.69 6.81
C VAL A 27 -4.38 1.65 7.88
N GLN A 28 -4.78 0.45 7.47
CA GLN A 28 -5.04 -0.65 8.41
C GLN A 28 -3.79 -0.97 9.25
N LEU A 29 -2.61 -1.08 8.63
CA LEU A 29 -1.34 -1.30 9.36
C LEU A 29 -1.03 -0.18 10.37
N LEU A 30 -1.35 1.08 10.03
CA LEU A 30 -1.22 2.21 10.95
C LEU A 30 -2.20 2.13 12.12
N GLN A 31 -3.45 1.71 11.87
CA GLN A 31 -4.49 1.59 12.89
C GLN A 31 -4.26 0.40 13.84
N GLU A 32 -3.64 -0.67 13.35
CA GLU A 32 -3.26 -1.84 14.15
C GLU A 32 -2.00 -1.58 15.00
N SER A 33 -1.27 -0.49 14.76
CA SER A 33 -0.12 -0.09 15.56
C SER A 33 -0.55 0.53 16.88
N GLU A 34 -0.14 -0.07 17.99
CA GLU A 34 -0.46 0.41 19.34
C GLU A 34 0.07 1.84 19.61
N THR A 35 1.22 2.20 19.01
CA THR A 35 1.84 3.52 19.18
C THR A 35 1.48 4.50 18.07
N GLY A 36 0.69 4.05 17.08
CA GLY A 36 0.40 4.81 15.86
C GLY A 36 1.60 5.00 14.94
N GLU A 37 2.71 4.28 15.17
CA GLU A 37 3.93 4.34 14.36
C GLU A 37 4.00 3.19 13.36
N LEU A 38 4.53 3.47 12.16
CA LEU A 38 4.70 2.46 11.12
C LEU A 38 6.09 2.57 10.48
N ASP A 39 6.84 1.46 10.45
CA ASP A 39 8.06 1.35 9.65
C ASP A 39 7.71 1.06 8.18
N LEU A 40 8.18 1.93 7.30
CA LEU A 40 7.91 1.88 5.86
C LEU A 40 8.53 0.66 5.18
N ARG A 41 9.60 0.07 5.73
CA ARG A 41 10.18 -1.20 5.22
C ARG A 41 9.24 -2.36 5.52
N ASP A 42 8.61 -2.37 6.68
CA ASP A 42 7.65 -3.40 7.07
C ASP A 42 6.36 -3.25 6.25
N ALA A 43 5.89 -2.02 6.03
CA ALA A 43 4.80 -1.75 5.11
C ALA A 43 5.09 -2.24 3.68
N VAL A 44 6.32 -2.07 3.17
CA VAL A 44 6.72 -2.62 1.86
C VAL A 44 6.57 -4.13 1.80
N ARG A 45 7.03 -4.84 2.84
CA ARG A 45 6.93 -6.31 2.93
C ARG A 45 5.48 -6.75 3.04
N ALA A 46 4.70 -6.14 3.94
CA ALA A 46 3.31 -6.49 4.23
C ALA A 46 2.39 -6.24 3.02
N LEU A 47 2.61 -5.15 2.28
CA LEU A 47 1.82 -4.82 1.10
C LEU A 47 2.27 -5.57 -0.17
N ALA A 48 3.31 -6.40 -0.07
CA ALA A 48 3.92 -7.13 -1.18
C ALA A 48 4.20 -6.23 -2.40
N VAL A 49 4.55 -4.97 -2.14
CA VAL A 49 4.85 -4.00 -3.20
C VAL A 49 6.28 -4.20 -3.65
N GLY A 50 6.48 -4.57 -4.91
CA GLY A 50 7.82 -4.84 -5.45
C GLY A 50 8.76 -3.63 -5.47
N GLN A 51 8.24 -2.40 -5.33
CA GLN A 51 9.02 -1.17 -5.34
C GLN A 51 8.45 -0.14 -4.36
N LYS A 52 9.33 0.66 -3.72
CA LYS A 52 8.97 1.70 -2.74
C LYS A 52 8.08 2.82 -3.28
N ARG A 53 7.95 2.95 -4.61
CA ARG A 53 7.26 4.07 -5.25
C ARG A 53 5.81 4.25 -4.76
N ARG A 54 5.06 3.16 -4.54
CA ARG A 54 3.66 3.23 -4.08
C ARG A 54 3.52 3.69 -2.64
N ILE A 55 4.49 3.34 -1.79
CA ILE A 55 4.52 3.82 -0.40
C ILE A 55 4.67 5.34 -0.38
N TYR A 56 5.55 5.90 -1.23
CA TYR A 56 5.72 7.36 -1.30
C TYR A 56 4.49 8.09 -1.84
N ASP A 57 3.73 7.50 -2.77
CA ASP A 57 2.45 8.09 -3.19
C ASP A 57 1.51 8.25 -1.99
N ILE A 58 1.42 7.21 -1.16
CA ILE A 58 0.54 7.20 0.01
C ILE A 58 1.06 8.19 1.05
N THR A 59 2.34 8.11 1.42
CA THR A 59 2.89 8.94 2.49
C THR A 59 2.90 10.42 2.13
N ASN A 60 3.22 10.78 0.88
CA ASN A 60 3.26 12.19 0.47
C ASN A 60 1.87 12.84 0.52
N VAL A 61 0.82 12.11 0.15
CA VAL A 61 -0.55 12.62 0.24
C VAL A 61 -0.94 12.77 1.70
N LEU A 62 -0.77 11.73 2.52
CA LEU A 62 -1.14 11.77 3.94
C LEU A 62 -0.35 12.83 4.73
N GLU A 63 0.93 13.02 4.44
CA GLU A 63 1.77 14.08 5.00
C GLU A 63 1.32 15.46 4.51
N GLY A 64 1.02 15.59 3.22
CA GLY A 64 0.56 16.84 2.61
C GLY A 64 -0.78 17.35 3.13
N ILE A 65 -1.65 16.44 3.60
CA ILE A 65 -2.92 16.81 4.27
C ILE A 65 -2.81 16.83 5.80
N GLY A 66 -1.61 16.64 6.37
CA GLY A 66 -1.36 16.74 7.80
C GLY A 66 -1.93 15.58 8.63
N LEU A 67 -2.12 14.41 8.03
CA LEU A 67 -2.60 13.23 8.73
C LEU A 67 -1.44 12.47 9.38
N ILE A 68 -0.29 12.35 8.71
CA ILE A 68 0.88 11.68 9.28
C ILE A 68 2.08 12.62 9.34
N MET A 69 3.04 12.29 10.19
CA MET A 69 4.35 12.94 10.25
C MET A 69 5.50 11.94 10.13
N LYS A 70 6.65 12.40 9.61
CA LYS A 70 7.89 11.62 9.64
C LYS A 70 8.54 11.72 11.02
N ILE A 71 8.86 10.58 11.61
CA ILE A 71 9.69 10.47 12.80
C ILE A 71 11.15 10.22 12.41
N SER A 72 11.35 9.39 11.37
CA SER A 72 12.68 9.07 10.83
C SER A 72 12.61 8.84 9.32
N LYS A 73 13.76 8.55 8.70
CA LYS A 73 13.83 8.20 7.27
C LYS A 73 12.94 6.99 6.89
N SER A 74 12.71 6.05 7.81
CA SER A 74 11.87 4.87 7.57
C SER A 74 10.64 4.78 8.46
N THR A 75 10.37 5.75 9.32
CA THR A 75 9.30 5.67 10.32
C THR A 75 8.38 6.87 10.21
N ILE A 76 7.08 6.61 10.13
CA ILE A 76 6.02 7.61 10.20
C ILE A 76 5.15 7.37 11.42
N LYS A 77 4.38 8.39 11.81
CA LYS A 77 3.42 8.31 12.90
C LYS A 77 2.10 8.99 12.55
N TRP A 78 1.00 8.46 13.07
CA TRP A 78 -0.27 9.17 13.15
C TRP A 78 -0.12 10.47 13.95
N MET A 79 -0.64 11.58 13.42
CA MET A 79 -0.91 12.77 14.24
C MET A 79 -2.06 12.55 15.23
#